data_AF-A0A9P6LV18-F1
#
_entry.id   AF-A0A9P6LV18-F1
#
_cell.length_a   1.000
_cell.length_b   1.000
_cell.length_c   1.000
_cell.angle_alpha   90.00
_cell.angle_beta   90.00
_cell.angle_gamma   90.00
#
_symmetry.space_group_name_H-M   'P 1'
#
loop_
_entity.id
_entity.type
_entity.pdbx_description
1 polymer ?
#
loop_
_entity_poly.entity_id
_entity_poly.type
_entity_poly.pdbx_seq_one_letter_code
_entity_poly.pdbx_strand_id
1 'polypeptide(L)'
;MTLFNLLAVVGYILAFMAAWESSSLQVLAAPLPPRIASQPLHTYNNTYFPYAVTGPTPPPLYQPGEILDQCTRPNSYAISFDDGPGQLTDELLDYLDEHNLKVTFFMNGDNWNCIY
;
A
#
# COMPACT_ATOMS: atom_id res chain seq x y z
N MET A 1 -19.00 48.84 -10.41
CA MET A 1 -18.86 47.58 -9.65
C MET A 1 -18.45 46.49 -10.62
N THR A 2 -17.17 46.18 -10.79
CA THR A 2 -16.69 44.98 -11.52
C THR A 2 -15.17 44.76 -11.43
N LEU A 3 -14.34 45.77 -11.09
CA LEU A 3 -12.88 45.57 -11.04
C LEU A 3 -12.35 44.92 -9.76
N PHE A 4 -13.10 44.94 -8.64
CA PHE A 4 -12.62 44.45 -7.33
C PHE A 4 -12.67 42.92 -7.17
N ASN A 5 -13.34 42.19 -8.06
CA ASN A 5 -13.49 40.73 -7.95
C ASN A 5 -12.39 39.94 -8.69
N LEU A 6 -11.73 40.52 -9.69
CA LEU A 6 -10.73 39.79 -10.48
C LEU A 6 -9.47 39.52 -9.67
N LEU A 7 -9.04 40.51 -8.87
CA LEU A 7 -7.87 40.38 -7.99
C LEU A 7 -8.08 39.32 -6.90
N ALA A 8 -9.30 39.21 -6.36
CA ALA A 8 -9.63 38.20 -5.37
C ALA A 8 -9.62 36.79 -5.96
N VAL A 9 -10.15 36.61 -7.17
CA VAL A 9 -10.15 35.30 -7.87
C VAL A 9 -8.74 34.87 -8.24
N VAL A 10 -7.91 35.78 -8.79
CA VAL A 10 -6.51 35.49 -9.11
C VAL A 10 -5.71 35.17 -7.83
N GLY A 11 -5.95 35.89 -6.74
CA GLY A 11 -5.33 35.60 -5.45
C GLY A 11 -5.71 34.21 -4.91
N TYR A 12 -6.97 33.79 -5.07
CA TYR A 12 -7.43 32.47 -4.65
C TYR A 12 -6.79 31.34 -5.48
N ILE A 13 -6.68 31.54 -6.79
CA ILE A 13 -6.03 30.57 -7.70
C ILE A 13 -4.55 30.44 -7.36
N LEU A 14 -3.84 31.55 -7.15
CA LEU A 14 -2.42 31.52 -6.78
C LEU A 14 -2.20 30.87 -5.41
N ALA A 15 -3.07 31.12 -4.43
CA ALA A 15 -3.01 30.46 -3.13
C ALA A 15 -3.27 28.94 -3.23
N PHE A 16 -4.20 28.52 -4.11
CA PHE A 16 -4.50 27.11 -4.34
C PHE A 16 -3.35 26.39 -5.06
N MET A 17 -2.73 27.03 -6.06
CA MET A 17 -1.56 26.49 -6.77
C MET A 17 -0.34 26.40 -5.85
N ALA A 18 -0.10 27.42 -5.01
CA ALA A 18 0.98 27.40 -4.03
C ALA A 18 0.79 26.31 -2.95
N ALA A 19 -0.46 26.08 -2.51
CA ALA A 19 -0.78 25.00 -1.59
C ALA A 19 -0.56 23.61 -2.23
N TRP A 20 -0.89 23.45 -3.53
CA TRP A 20 -0.61 22.23 -4.30
C TRP A 20 0.89 21.98 -4.47
N GLU A 21 1.69 23.00 -4.79
CA GLU A 21 3.16 22.90 -4.89
C GLU A 21 3.84 22.63 -3.54
N SER A 22 3.30 23.14 -2.43
CA SER A 22 3.84 22.82 -1.09
C SER A 22 3.62 21.37 -0.66
N SER A 23 2.66 20.67 -1.30
CA SER A 23 2.36 19.26 -1.05
C SER A 23 3.30 18.32 -1.83
N SER A 24 4.01 18.81 -2.84
CA SER A 24 4.94 18.00 -3.66
C SER A 24 6.42 18.15 -3.28
N LEU A 25 6.80 19.20 -2.53
CA LEU A 25 8.20 19.50 -2.18
C LEU A 25 8.71 18.87 -0.87
N GLN A 26 7.93 18.05 -0.18
CA GLN A 26 8.42 17.31 0.99
C GLN A 26 9.01 15.92 0.67
N VAL A 27 9.06 15.54 -0.61
CA VAL A 27 9.81 14.36 -1.07
C VAL A 27 11.28 14.74 -1.29
N LEU A 28 11.92 15.28 -0.24
CA LEU A 28 13.38 15.28 -0.20
C LEU A 28 13.76 13.85 0.18
N ALA A 29 14.20 13.07 -0.81
CA ALA A 29 14.58 11.67 -0.69
C ALA A 29 15.26 11.40 0.66
N ALA A 30 14.53 10.76 1.56
CA ALA A 30 15.13 10.22 2.77
C ALA A 30 16.26 9.28 2.32
N PRO A 31 17.44 9.31 2.96
CA PRO A 31 18.50 8.37 2.63
C PRO A 31 17.91 6.97 2.70
N LEU A 32 18.06 6.21 1.60
CA LEU A 32 17.63 4.83 1.52
C LEU A 32 18.08 4.10 2.80
N PRO A 33 17.20 3.38 3.51
CA PRO A 33 17.69 2.45 4.51
C PRO A 33 18.73 1.56 3.80
N PRO A 34 19.86 1.23 4.45
CA PRO A 34 20.82 0.32 3.85
C PRO A 34 20.04 -0.91 3.41
N ARG A 35 20.16 -1.30 2.12
CA ARG A 35 19.65 -2.58 1.61
C ARG A 35 19.91 -3.59 2.71
N ILE A 36 18.90 -4.30 3.18
CA ILE A 36 19.12 -5.48 4.00
C ILE A 36 19.76 -6.49 3.05
N ALA A 37 21.07 -6.35 2.84
CA ALA A 37 21.90 -7.15 1.95
C ALA A 37 22.18 -8.54 2.56
N SER A 38 21.22 -9.08 3.32
CA SER A 38 21.39 -10.32 4.06
C SER A 38 20.12 -11.16 4.15
N GLN A 39 19.04 -10.84 3.44
CA GLN A 39 18.04 -11.87 3.19
C GLN A 39 18.58 -12.72 2.05
N PRO A 40 19.02 -13.97 2.31
CA PRO A 40 19.47 -14.84 1.24
C PRO A 40 18.33 -14.95 0.23
N LEU A 41 18.68 -14.91 -1.08
CA LEU A 41 17.76 -15.22 -2.18
C LEU A 41 16.85 -16.36 -1.72
N HIS A 42 15.57 -16.07 -1.49
CA HIS A 42 14.63 -17.03 -0.96
C HIS A 42 14.56 -18.20 -1.94
N THR A 43 15.29 -19.27 -1.63
CA THR A 43 15.25 -20.49 -2.43
C THR A 43 13.86 -21.06 -2.25
N TYR A 44 13.14 -21.12 -3.36
CA TYR A 44 11.76 -21.54 -3.50
C TYR A 44 11.60 -23.04 -3.14
N ASN A 45 11.80 -23.39 -1.87
CA ASN A 45 11.62 -24.74 -1.34
C ASN A 45 10.40 -24.83 -0.39
N ASN A 46 9.29 -24.17 -0.75
CA ASN A 46 7.90 -24.32 -0.27
C ASN A 46 7.63 -24.67 1.22
N THR A 47 8.55 -24.39 2.13
CA THR A 47 8.41 -24.78 3.54
C THR A 47 8.62 -23.64 4.51
N TYR A 48 8.91 -22.43 4.01
CA TYR A 48 9.19 -21.29 4.86
C TYR A 48 8.48 -20.05 4.34
N PHE A 49 7.41 -19.65 5.04
CA PHE A 49 6.85 -18.32 4.90
C PHE A 49 7.84 -17.35 5.55
N PRO A 50 8.54 -16.50 4.78
CA PRO A 50 9.72 -15.82 5.30
C PRO A 50 9.41 -14.56 6.09
N TYR A 51 8.12 -14.18 6.15
CA TYR A 51 7.67 -12.99 6.83
C TYR A 51 7.14 -13.35 8.22
N ALA A 52 7.68 -12.69 9.24
CA ALA A 52 7.18 -12.82 10.60
C ALA A 52 5.78 -12.19 10.69
N VAL A 53 4.76 -13.01 10.95
CA VAL A 53 3.42 -12.50 11.27
C VAL A 53 3.44 -11.99 12.70
N THR A 54 3.45 -10.68 12.86
CA THR A 54 3.44 -10.02 14.18
C THR A 54 2.08 -9.38 14.46
N GLY A 55 1.68 -9.39 15.73
CA GLY A 55 0.48 -8.69 16.21
C GLY A 55 -0.63 -9.62 16.68
N PRO A 56 -1.66 -9.07 17.33
CA PRO A 56 -2.79 -9.86 17.82
C PRO A 56 -3.65 -10.34 16.64
N THR A 57 -4.13 -11.59 16.72
CA THR A 57 -5.18 -12.07 15.83
C THR A 57 -6.43 -11.21 16.03
N PRO A 58 -6.96 -10.56 14.98
CA PRO A 58 -8.20 -9.80 15.10
C PRO A 58 -9.34 -10.75 15.49
N PRO A 59 -10.31 -10.31 16.32
CA PRO A 59 -11.53 -11.08 16.53
C PRO A 59 -12.24 -11.26 15.18
N PRO A 60 -12.92 -12.40 14.95
CA PRO A 60 -13.68 -12.60 13.73
C PRO A 60 -14.77 -11.51 13.64
N LEU A 61 -14.67 -10.69 12.61
CA LEU A 61 -15.59 -9.58 12.37
C LEU A 61 -16.83 -10.00 11.56
N TYR A 62 -16.77 -11.16 10.91
CA TYR A 62 -17.77 -11.63 9.94
C TYR A 62 -18.11 -13.09 10.13
N GLN A 63 -19.28 -13.50 9.62
CA GLN A 63 -19.72 -14.88 9.69
C GLN A 63 -18.95 -15.74 8.67
N PRO A 64 -18.51 -16.95 9.00
CA PRO A 64 -17.92 -17.85 8.02
C PRO A 64 -18.86 -18.08 6.82
N GLY A 65 -18.33 -17.93 5.61
CA GLY A 65 -19.09 -18.08 4.35
C GLY A 65 -19.81 -16.82 3.87
N GLU A 66 -19.71 -15.71 4.59
CA GLU A 66 -20.18 -14.41 4.14
C GLU A 66 -19.25 -13.86 3.04
N ILE A 67 -19.83 -13.41 1.91
CA ILE A 67 -19.07 -12.75 0.84
C ILE A 67 -18.88 -11.29 1.24
N LEU A 68 -17.61 -10.85 1.25
CA LEU A 68 -17.23 -9.46 1.52
C LEU A 68 -16.66 -8.84 0.25
N ASP A 69 -17.45 -8.00 -0.42
CA ASP A 69 -17.11 -7.39 -1.71
C ASP A 69 -16.96 -5.86 -1.64
N GLN A 70 -17.11 -5.27 -0.45
CA GLN A 70 -17.02 -3.83 -0.22
C GLN A 70 -16.41 -3.47 1.12
N CYS A 71 -15.78 -2.29 1.19
CA CYS A 71 -15.28 -1.72 2.43
C CYS A 71 -16.43 -1.14 3.27
N THR A 72 -16.39 -1.33 4.60
CA THR A 72 -17.40 -0.78 5.53
C THR A 72 -17.11 0.65 5.96
N ARG A 73 -15.86 1.11 5.84
CA ARG A 73 -15.47 2.48 6.18
C ARG A 73 -15.74 3.42 4.99
N PRO A 74 -16.40 4.57 5.18
CA PRO A 74 -16.58 5.56 4.12
C PRO A 74 -15.24 6.03 3.55
N ASN A 75 -15.19 6.30 2.24
CA ASN A 75 -14.01 6.80 1.53
C ASN A 75 -12.75 5.93 1.73
N SER A 76 -12.92 4.61 1.82
CA SER A 76 -11.81 3.68 1.94
C SER A 76 -11.73 2.75 0.75
N TYR A 77 -10.51 2.24 0.53
CA TYR A 77 -10.21 1.19 -0.44
C TYR A 77 -9.31 0.17 0.24
N ALA A 78 -9.32 -1.05 -0.28
CA ALA A 78 -8.44 -2.12 0.13
C ALA A 78 -7.82 -2.73 -1.13
N ILE A 79 -6.49 -2.82 -1.15
CA ILE A 79 -5.74 -3.48 -2.22
C ILE A 79 -5.35 -4.87 -1.69
N SER A 80 -5.67 -5.91 -2.45
CA SER A 80 -5.27 -7.28 -2.14
C SER A 80 -4.48 -7.91 -3.28
N PHE A 81 -3.56 -8.80 -2.91
CA PHE A 81 -2.80 -9.64 -3.82
C PHE A 81 -3.02 -11.10 -3.47
N ASP A 82 -3.40 -11.90 -4.46
CA ASP A 82 -3.67 -13.33 -4.31
C ASP A 82 -2.44 -14.16 -4.70
N ASP A 83 -2.45 -15.43 -4.32
CA ASP A 83 -1.56 -16.48 -4.83
C ASP A 83 -0.07 -16.40 -4.49
N GLY A 84 0.31 -15.46 -3.63
CA GLY A 84 1.69 -15.27 -3.20
C GLY A 84 2.21 -16.30 -2.17
N PRO A 85 3.51 -16.20 -1.80
CA PRO A 85 4.48 -15.26 -2.34
C PRO A 85 5.06 -15.73 -3.70
N GLY A 86 5.31 -14.77 -4.59
CA GLY A 86 5.91 -15.01 -5.91
C GLY A 86 7.26 -14.30 -6.05
N GLN A 87 7.88 -14.42 -7.23
CA GLN A 87 9.23 -13.88 -7.50
C GLN A 87 9.34 -12.35 -7.31
N LEU A 88 8.24 -11.62 -7.43
CA LEU A 88 8.19 -10.15 -7.30
C LEU A 88 7.69 -9.67 -5.94
N THR A 89 7.34 -10.58 -5.02
CA THR A 89 6.74 -10.19 -3.74
C THR A 89 7.69 -9.32 -2.91
N ASP A 90 8.99 -9.61 -2.90
CA ASP A 90 9.96 -8.82 -2.12
C ASP A 90 10.11 -7.38 -2.68
N GLU A 91 10.25 -7.21 -3.99
CA GLU A 91 10.31 -5.89 -4.63
C GLU A 91 9.01 -5.10 -4.41
N LEU A 92 7.86 -5.77 -4.45
CA LEU A 92 6.58 -5.16 -4.13
C LEU A 92 6.52 -4.71 -2.66
N LEU A 93 7.01 -5.51 -1.72
CA LEU A 93 7.04 -5.15 -0.30
C LEU A 93 7.92 -3.92 -0.05
N ASP A 94 9.10 -3.86 -0.67
CA ASP A 94 9.99 -2.68 -0.59
C ASP A 94 9.27 -1.42 -1.11
N TYR A 95 8.61 -1.52 -2.27
CA TYR A 95 7.84 -0.41 -2.84
C TYR A 95 6.70 0.06 -1.94
N LEU A 96 5.93 -0.89 -1.38
CA LEU A 96 4.81 -0.59 -0.50
C LEU A 96 5.26 0.06 0.80
N ASP A 97 6.38 -0.39 1.38
CA ASP A 97 6.94 0.20 2.59
C ASP A 97 7.48 1.61 2.34
N GLU A 98 8.19 1.82 1.22
CA GLU A 98 8.69 3.14 0.79
C GLU A 98 7.55 4.17 0.68
N HIS A 99 6.38 3.74 0.19
CA HIS A 99 5.22 4.60 0.01
C HIS A 99 4.24 4.57 1.20
N ASN A 100 4.58 3.87 2.28
CA ASN A 100 3.73 3.66 3.47
C ASN A 100 2.31 3.17 3.11
N LEU A 101 2.21 2.30 2.11
CA LEU A 101 0.96 1.70 1.66
C LEU A 101 0.68 0.43 2.46
N LYS A 102 -0.57 0.27 2.91
CA LYS A 102 -1.04 -0.95 3.57
C LYS A 102 -1.92 -1.74 2.61
N VAL A 103 -1.62 -3.03 2.46
CA VAL A 103 -2.30 -3.97 1.56
C VAL A 103 -2.52 -5.30 2.26
N THR A 104 -3.33 -6.18 1.66
CA THR A 104 -3.58 -7.54 2.14
C THR A 104 -3.01 -8.57 1.17
N PHE A 105 -2.34 -9.60 1.66
CA PHE A 105 -1.90 -10.73 0.83
C PHE A 105 -2.68 -11.99 1.21
N PHE A 106 -3.34 -12.61 0.23
CA PHE A 106 -3.96 -13.92 0.36
C PHE A 106 -2.97 -14.98 -0.15
N MET A 107 -2.25 -15.57 0.81
CA MET A 107 -1.08 -16.42 0.53
C MET A 107 -1.50 -17.89 0.38
N ASN A 108 -0.87 -18.57 -0.57
CA ASN A 108 -0.98 -20.02 -0.71
C ASN A 108 0.15 -20.73 0.04
N GLY A 109 -0.10 -21.97 0.47
CA GLY A 109 0.94 -22.81 1.07
C GLY A 109 1.84 -23.44 0.00
N ASP A 110 1.22 -24.14 -0.94
CA ASP A 110 1.89 -24.74 -2.09
C ASP A 110 1.04 -24.50 -3.35
N ASN A 111 1.54 -23.65 -4.25
CA ASN A 111 0.84 -23.20 -5.45
C ASN A 111 1.61 -23.59 -6.72
N TRP A 112 1.58 -24.88 -7.06
CA TRP A 112 2.18 -25.41 -8.30
C TRP A 112 1.18 -26.12 -9.23
N ASN A 113 -0.12 -26.09 -8.92
CA ASN A 113 -1.20 -26.69 -9.73
C ASN A 113 -2.45 -25.81 -9.71
N CYS A 114 -3.50 -26.19 -10.46
CA CYS A 114 -4.80 -25.52 -10.41
C CYS A 114 -5.42 -25.60 -9.02
N ILE A 115 -5.66 -24.45 -8.40
CA ILE A 115 -6.42 -24.30 -7.15
C ILE A 115 -7.91 -24.00 -7.41
N TYR A 116 -8.35 -24.14 -8.67
CA TYR A 116 -9.73 -24.00 -9.13
C TYR A 116 -10.11 -25.16 -10.06
#